data_AF-A0A1M3PT02-F1
#
_entry.id   AF-A0A1M3PT02-F1
#
_cell.length_a   1.000
_cell.length_b   1.000
_cell.length_c   1.000
_cell.angle_alpha   90.00
_cell.angle_beta   90.00
_cell.angle_gamma   90.00
#
_symmetry.space_group_name_H-M   'P 1'
#
loop_
_entity.id
_entity.type
_entity.pdbx_description
1 polymer ?
#
loop_
_entity_poly.entity_id
_entity_poly.type
_entity_poly.pdbx_seq_one_letter_code
_entity_poly.pdbx_strand_id
1 'polypeptide(L)'
;MSDTPETEDTAKKKGGGKKKLILLIGGVALLGGGGAAGGFYAAGSMHKAEGPREDPNRPQLVLKGENAEEIANQWIAKAQKAGTEGAPAVGKGKGLDLPRPANPAAYQATYFQIPAPFTSNLSDSDSFVQVSIAVSTYYDNRVIQAVQTHETAIRSAILMMMAQEQVVALSEPRGKEALQAKLLHIVNDVLKEKTGFGGVDNVYFTNFVIQ
;
A
#
# COMPACT_ATOMS: atom_id res chain seq x y z
N MET A 1 9.85 -80.38 8.14
CA MET A 1 10.88 -81.04 7.31
C MET A 1 10.38 -81.02 5.87
N SER A 2 11.10 -80.64 4.82
CA SER A 2 12.30 -79.82 4.60
C SER A 2 12.81 -80.17 3.20
N ASP A 3 12.92 -79.15 2.33
CA ASP A 3 13.95 -78.94 1.30
C ASP A 3 14.11 -79.89 0.07
N THR A 4 13.83 -79.29 -1.10
CA THR A 4 14.63 -79.14 -2.36
C THR A 4 15.33 -80.36 -3.03
N PRO A 5 15.51 -80.36 -4.37
CA PRO A 5 16.55 -79.54 -5.03
C PRO A 5 16.17 -78.86 -6.38
N GLU A 6 16.88 -77.76 -6.70
CA GLU A 6 17.54 -77.42 -8.01
C GLU A 6 16.72 -77.39 -9.33
N THR A 7 16.99 -76.62 -10.40
CA THR A 7 17.92 -75.52 -10.78
C THR A 7 17.26 -74.77 -11.99
N GLU A 8 17.80 -73.79 -12.72
CA GLU A 8 19.16 -73.22 -12.85
C GLU A 8 19.16 -71.68 -13.06
N ASP A 9 19.53 -71.17 -14.25
CA ASP A 9 20.00 -69.80 -14.53
C ASP A 9 19.44 -69.24 -15.87
N THR A 10 19.32 -67.90 -15.99
CA THR A 10 20.07 -67.14 -17.01
C THR A 10 19.91 -65.62 -16.86
N ALA A 11 21.05 -64.93 -16.87
CA ALA A 11 21.21 -63.51 -16.53
C ALA A 11 20.84 -62.48 -17.62
N LYS A 12 20.63 -61.22 -17.19
CA LYS A 12 21.28 -60.02 -17.80
C LYS A 12 21.25 -58.73 -16.94
N LYS A 13 22.46 -58.19 -16.69
CA LYS A 13 22.95 -56.77 -16.65
C LYS A 13 21.89 -55.64 -16.66
N LYS A 14 22.07 -54.44 -16.05
CA LYS A 14 23.22 -53.60 -15.61
C LYS A 14 22.60 -52.54 -14.66
N GLY A 15 23.24 -51.88 -13.69
CA GLY A 15 24.59 -51.32 -13.67
C GLY A 15 24.63 -49.86 -14.14
N GLY A 16 24.47 -48.89 -13.20
CA GLY A 16 24.96 -47.49 -13.37
C GLY A 16 23.95 -46.35 -13.15
N GLY A 17 24.42 -45.22 -12.58
CA GLY A 17 23.73 -43.93 -12.75
C GLY A 17 23.58 -42.98 -11.54
N LYS A 18 24.65 -42.67 -10.79
CA LYS A 18 24.66 -41.59 -9.75
C LYS A 18 24.46 -40.17 -10.34
N LYS A 19 23.35 -39.88 -11.02
CA LYS A 19 23.10 -38.58 -11.69
C LYS A 19 21.80 -37.86 -11.32
N LYS A 20 20.88 -38.45 -10.54
CA LYS A 20 19.64 -37.77 -10.11
C LYS A 20 19.72 -36.99 -8.78
N LEU A 21 20.76 -37.19 -7.97
CA LEU A 21 20.87 -36.51 -6.66
C LEU A 21 21.57 -35.13 -6.72
N ILE A 22 22.45 -34.90 -7.69
CA ILE A 22 23.19 -33.63 -7.82
C ILE A 22 22.28 -32.49 -8.35
N LEU A 23 21.25 -32.81 -9.15
CA LEU A 23 20.29 -31.81 -9.64
C LEU A 23 19.44 -31.20 -8.51
N LEU A 24 19.28 -31.91 -7.38
CA LEU A 24 18.47 -31.47 -6.24
C LEU A 24 19.23 -30.46 -5.36
N ILE A 25 20.56 -30.56 -5.28
CA ILE A 25 21.41 -29.61 -4.53
C ILE A 25 21.67 -28.33 -5.35
N GLY A 26 21.88 -28.46 -6.67
CA GLY A 26 22.06 -27.31 -7.56
C GLY A 26 20.83 -26.39 -7.64
N GLY A 27 19.61 -26.94 -7.52
CA GLY A 27 18.38 -26.16 -7.54
C GLY A 27 18.10 -25.35 -6.26
N VAL A 28 18.63 -25.78 -5.10
CA VAL A 28 18.41 -25.09 -3.82
C VAL A 28 19.35 -23.90 -3.63
N ALA A 29 20.56 -23.94 -4.20
CA ALA A 29 21.50 -22.82 -4.13
C ALA A 29 21.04 -21.55 -4.86
N LEU A 30 20.16 -21.67 -5.87
CA LEU A 30 19.56 -20.54 -6.58
C LEU A 30 18.29 -19.98 -5.89
N LEU A 31 17.80 -20.62 -4.84
CA LEU A 31 16.69 -20.12 -4.01
C LEU A 31 17.17 -19.26 -2.81
N GLY A 32 18.48 -19.05 -2.68
CA GLY A 32 19.08 -18.31 -1.56
C GLY A 32 19.25 -16.79 -1.75
N GLY A 33 18.84 -16.21 -2.89
CA GLY A 33 19.18 -14.82 -3.23
C GLY A 33 18.13 -14.10 -4.07
N GLY A 34 16.95 -13.82 -3.50
CA GLY A 34 15.88 -13.08 -4.19
C GLY A 34 14.57 -13.04 -3.41
N GLY A 35 14.50 -12.22 -2.36
CA GLY A 35 13.35 -12.16 -1.47
C GLY A 35 12.04 -11.71 -2.12
N ALA A 36 10.93 -12.31 -1.66
CA ALA A 36 9.52 -11.94 -1.85
C ALA A 36 8.93 -11.87 -3.28
N ALA A 37 9.63 -11.34 -4.29
CA ALA A 37 9.07 -11.13 -5.63
C ALA A 37 8.98 -12.42 -6.47
N GLY A 38 9.98 -13.31 -6.37
CA GLY A 38 10.08 -14.50 -7.23
C GLY A 38 9.16 -15.68 -6.85
N GLY A 39 8.72 -15.75 -5.60
CA GLY A 39 8.01 -16.93 -5.06
C GLY A 39 6.68 -17.23 -5.72
N PHE A 40 5.97 -16.20 -6.20
CA PHE A 40 4.64 -16.35 -6.80
C PHE A 40 4.68 -16.91 -8.23
N TYR A 41 5.78 -16.75 -8.97
CA TYR A 41 5.85 -17.22 -10.37
C TYR A 41 6.06 -18.74 -10.47
N ALA A 42 6.81 -19.34 -9.53
CA ALA A 42 7.12 -20.77 -9.55
C ALA A 42 5.94 -21.67 -9.07
N ALA A 43 5.04 -21.14 -8.24
CA ALA A 43 3.86 -21.87 -7.74
C ALA A 43 2.61 -21.74 -8.64
N GLY A 44 2.63 -20.85 -9.64
CA GLY A 44 1.45 -20.45 -10.42
C GLY A 44 1.04 -21.39 -11.57
N SER A 45 1.78 -22.46 -11.85
CA SER A 45 1.56 -23.30 -13.05
C SER A 45 0.43 -24.33 -12.94
N MET A 46 -0.20 -24.51 -11.76
CA MET A 46 -1.21 -25.56 -11.52
C MET A 46 -2.55 -25.07 -10.95
N HIS A 47 -2.69 -23.80 -10.56
CA HIS A 47 -3.99 -23.22 -10.20
C HIS A 47 -4.10 -21.78 -10.70
N LYS A 48 -4.93 -21.59 -11.73
CA LYS A 48 -5.29 -20.28 -12.28
C LYS A 48 -6.29 -19.57 -11.36
N ALA A 49 -5.84 -19.18 -10.16
CA ALA A 49 -6.49 -18.11 -9.44
C ALA A 49 -6.28 -16.82 -10.25
N GLU A 50 -7.34 -16.17 -10.70
CA GLU A 50 -7.23 -14.82 -11.23
C GLU A 50 -6.66 -13.94 -10.11
N GLY A 51 -5.46 -13.40 -10.32
CA GLY A 51 -4.95 -12.33 -9.46
C GLY A 51 -5.94 -11.17 -9.43
N PRO A 52 -5.97 -10.34 -8.37
CA PRO A 52 -6.87 -9.20 -8.30
C PRO A 52 -6.77 -8.38 -9.58
N ARG A 53 -7.88 -8.26 -10.31
CA ARG A 53 -7.90 -7.56 -11.60
C ARG A 53 -7.38 -6.15 -11.38
N GLU A 54 -6.32 -5.78 -12.11
CA GLU A 54 -5.73 -4.44 -12.06
C GLU A 54 -6.78 -3.41 -12.49
N ASP A 55 -7.43 -2.77 -11.52
CA ASP A 55 -8.44 -1.75 -11.73
C ASP A 55 -7.75 -0.46 -12.23
N PRO A 56 -7.89 -0.07 -13.52
CA PRO A 56 -7.10 1.03 -14.07
C PRO A 56 -7.39 2.38 -13.40
N ASN A 57 -8.56 2.51 -12.77
CA ASN A 57 -8.99 3.74 -12.12
C ASN A 57 -8.37 3.95 -10.72
N ARG A 58 -7.75 2.92 -10.13
CA ARG A 58 -7.10 3.04 -8.81
C ARG A 58 -5.72 3.66 -8.90
N PRO A 59 -5.35 4.58 -7.98
CA PRO A 59 -3.97 5.01 -7.81
C PRO A 59 -3.04 3.82 -7.59
N GLN A 60 -1.84 3.91 -8.16
CA GLN A 60 -0.83 2.85 -8.17
C GLN A 60 0.43 3.31 -7.45
N LEU A 61 1.11 2.36 -6.78
CA LEU A 61 2.36 2.63 -6.09
C LEU A 61 3.45 3.02 -7.11
N VAL A 62 4.20 4.08 -6.81
CA VAL A 62 5.27 4.64 -7.66
C VAL A 62 6.60 4.09 -7.19
N LEU A 63 7.36 3.40 -8.03
CA LEU A 63 8.65 2.84 -7.62
C LEU A 63 9.67 3.96 -7.41
N LYS A 64 10.68 3.69 -6.58
CA LYS A 64 11.73 4.66 -6.28
C LYS A 64 12.49 5.07 -7.56
N GLY A 65 12.43 6.37 -7.88
CA GLY A 65 13.02 6.94 -9.09
C GLY A 65 12.04 7.10 -10.26
N GLU A 66 10.80 6.61 -10.15
CA GLU A 66 9.72 6.92 -11.09
C GLU A 66 9.02 8.24 -10.74
N ASN A 67 8.35 8.83 -11.72
CA ASN A 67 7.58 10.06 -11.56
C ASN A 67 6.09 9.77 -11.33
N ALA A 68 5.55 10.25 -10.20
CA ALA A 68 4.15 10.04 -9.81
C ALA A 68 3.12 10.60 -10.81
N GLU A 69 3.45 11.64 -11.57
CA GLU A 69 2.57 12.20 -12.61
C GLU A 69 2.58 11.35 -13.88
N GLU A 70 3.75 10.85 -14.28
CA GLU A 70 3.89 9.97 -15.43
C GLU A 70 3.16 8.64 -15.21
N ILE A 71 3.29 8.04 -14.03
CA ILE A 71 2.53 6.85 -13.65
C ILE A 71 1.02 7.16 -13.69
N ALA A 72 0.55 8.24 -13.07
CA ALA A 72 -0.87 8.62 -13.13
C ALA A 72 -1.40 8.72 -14.57
N ASN A 73 -0.66 9.42 -15.44
CA ASN A 73 -1.02 9.60 -16.85
C ASN A 73 -1.05 8.28 -17.64
N GLN A 74 -0.10 7.37 -17.39
CA GLN A 74 -0.09 6.03 -18.01
C GLN A 74 -1.32 5.21 -17.64
N TRP A 75 -1.72 5.24 -16.36
CA TRP A 75 -2.87 4.48 -15.87
C TRP A 75 -4.22 5.11 -16.29
N ILE A 76 -4.31 6.44 -16.37
CA ILE A 76 -5.46 7.14 -16.98
C ILE A 76 -5.60 6.74 -18.46
N ALA A 77 -4.51 6.76 -19.23
CA ALA A 77 -4.54 6.33 -20.64
C ALA A 77 -4.88 4.83 -20.81
N LYS A 78 -4.54 3.98 -19.83
CA LYS A 78 -4.97 2.56 -19.78
C LYS A 78 -6.46 2.44 -19.49
N ALA A 79 -7.02 3.25 -18.57
CA ALA A 79 -8.45 3.31 -18.28
C ALA A 79 -9.27 3.78 -19.50
N GLN A 80 -8.79 4.83 -20.19
CA GLN A 80 -9.38 5.33 -21.44
C GLN A 80 -9.47 4.24 -22.52
N LYS A 81 -8.35 3.56 -22.79
CA LYS A 81 -8.29 2.46 -23.78
C LYS A 81 -9.16 1.26 -23.39
N ALA A 82 -9.37 1.02 -22.10
CA ALA A 82 -10.25 -0.02 -21.59
C ALA A 82 -11.74 0.40 -21.58
N GLY A 83 -12.08 1.67 -21.87
CA GLY A 83 -13.43 2.19 -21.76
C GLY A 83 -13.94 2.29 -20.32
N THR A 84 -13.04 2.37 -19.33
CA THR A 84 -13.38 2.40 -17.89
C THR A 84 -13.13 3.75 -17.23
N GLU A 85 -12.64 4.76 -17.96
CA GLU A 85 -12.40 6.11 -17.43
C GLU A 85 -13.67 6.70 -16.79
N GLY A 86 -13.52 7.33 -15.63
CA GLY A 86 -14.64 7.94 -14.89
C GLY A 86 -15.58 6.95 -14.20
N ALA A 87 -15.45 5.63 -14.45
CA ALA A 87 -16.04 4.65 -13.55
C ALA A 87 -15.36 4.78 -12.17
N PRO A 88 -16.12 4.78 -11.06
CA PRO A 88 -15.51 4.77 -9.74
C PRO A 88 -14.61 3.54 -9.60
N ALA A 89 -13.67 3.57 -8.65
CA ALA A 89 -12.94 2.36 -8.23
C ALA A 89 -13.89 1.42 -7.45
N VAL A 90 -14.87 0.80 -8.14
CA VAL A 90 -16.01 0.11 -7.52
C VAL A 90 -15.56 -1.21 -6.87
N GLY A 91 -15.19 -1.12 -5.60
CA GLY A 91 -15.70 -2.07 -4.62
C GLY A 91 -17.12 -1.66 -4.22
N LYS A 92 -18.07 -2.60 -4.14
CA LYS A 92 -19.37 -2.34 -3.51
C LYS A 92 -19.19 -2.24 -1.99
N GLY A 93 -18.95 -1.04 -1.48
CA GLY A 93 -18.78 -0.79 -0.04
C GLY A 93 -18.37 0.66 0.26
N LYS A 94 -18.09 0.95 1.55
CA LYS A 94 -17.30 2.13 1.92
C LYS A 94 -15.98 2.08 1.14
N GLY A 95 -15.51 3.22 0.61
CA GLY A 95 -14.37 3.28 -0.32
C GLY A 95 -13.13 2.52 0.16
N LEU A 96 -12.33 2.04 -0.79
CA LEU A 96 -11.20 1.16 -0.51
C LEU A 96 -10.06 1.92 0.18
N ASP A 97 -9.64 1.45 1.36
CA ASP A 97 -8.38 1.91 1.94
C ASP A 97 -7.21 1.25 1.19
N LEU A 98 -6.33 2.06 0.61
CA LEU A 98 -5.21 1.56 -0.18
C LEU A 98 -4.07 1.12 0.76
N PRO A 99 -3.57 -0.12 0.66
CA PRO A 99 -2.67 -0.67 1.66
C PRO A 99 -1.26 -0.08 1.57
N ARG A 100 -0.84 0.59 2.64
CA ARG A 100 0.52 1.15 2.79
C ARG A 100 1.61 0.11 2.40
N PRO A 101 2.63 0.49 1.62
CA PRO A 101 3.60 -0.46 1.09
C PRO A 101 4.43 -1.11 2.20
N ALA A 102 4.55 -2.44 2.18
CA ALA A 102 5.29 -3.21 3.18
C ALA A 102 6.81 -2.91 3.20
N ASN A 103 7.36 -2.38 2.10
CA ASN A 103 8.72 -1.87 2.02
C ASN A 103 8.73 -0.44 1.44
N PRO A 104 8.53 0.60 2.28
CA PRO A 104 8.47 1.99 1.82
C PRO A 104 9.74 2.46 1.10
N ALA A 105 10.91 1.84 1.37
CA ALA A 105 12.17 2.20 0.73
C ALA A 105 12.27 1.80 -0.76
N ALA A 106 11.35 0.97 -1.25
CA ALA A 106 11.24 0.60 -2.67
C ALA A 106 10.39 1.59 -3.49
N TYR A 107 9.70 2.53 -2.85
CA TYR A 107 8.73 3.43 -3.48
C TYR A 107 9.14 4.90 -3.35
N GLN A 108 8.66 5.72 -4.28
CA GLN A 108 8.85 7.17 -4.26
C GLN A 108 7.75 7.83 -3.43
N ALA A 109 8.13 8.52 -2.35
CA ALA A 109 7.18 9.34 -1.60
C ALA A 109 6.92 10.65 -2.35
N THR A 110 5.64 10.99 -2.53
CA THR A 110 5.17 12.31 -2.94
C THR A 110 4.64 13.04 -1.71
N TYR A 111 4.97 14.32 -1.56
CA TYR A 111 4.53 15.17 -0.45
C TYR A 111 3.69 16.33 -0.97
N PHE A 112 2.60 16.66 -0.29
CA PHE A 112 1.78 17.83 -0.60
C PHE A 112 1.48 18.63 0.66
N GLN A 113 1.90 19.89 0.67
CA GLN A 113 1.60 20.85 1.73
C GLN A 113 0.17 21.36 1.55
N ILE A 114 -0.68 21.23 2.57
CA ILE A 114 -1.98 21.88 2.58
C ILE A 114 -1.74 23.40 2.69
N PRO A 115 -2.19 24.25 1.74
CA PRO A 115 -1.70 25.63 1.63
C PRO A 115 -2.05 26.53 2.82
N ALA A 116 -3.32 26.49 3.26
CA ALA A 116 -3.78 27.31 4.38
C ALA A 116 -3.71 26.55 5.71
N PRO A 117 -3.24 27.18 6.80
CA PRO A 117 -3.23 26.56 8.13
C PRO A 117 -4.65 26.28 8.65
N PHE A 118 -4.70 25.50 9.72
CA PHE A 118 -5.89 25.16 10.48
C PHE A 118 -5.83 25.90 11.81
N THR A 119 -6.87 26.67 12.13
CA THR A 119 -6.99 27.34 13.43
C THR A 119 -8.27 26.85 14.11
N SER A 120 -8.15 26.44 15.37
CA SER A 120 -9.28 26.03 16.20
C SER A 120 -9.07 26.48 17.64
N ASN A 121 -10.14 26.89 18.30
CA ASN A 121 -10.18 26.97 19.75
C ASN A 121 -10.08 25.55 20.33
N LEU A 122 -9.60 25.43 21.56
CA LEU A 122 -9.47 24.15 22.25
C LEU A 122 -10.62 23.98 23.26
N SER A 123 -11.03 22.72 23.52
CA SER A 123 -12.29 22.46 24.23
C SER A 123 -12.27 22.78 25.73
N ASP A 124 -11.09 22.94 26.32
CA ASP A 124 -10.84 23.07 27.76
C ASP A 124 -10.16 24.39 28.19
N SER A 125 -9.98 25.36 27.28
CA SER A 125 -9.41 26.68 27.62
C SER A 125 -9.74 27.78 26.59
N ASP A 126 -9.39 29.03 26.92
CA ASP A 126 -9.40 30.17 25.98
C ASP A 126 -8.25 30.13 24.95
N SER A 127 -7.36 29.12 25.00
CA SER A 127 -6.26 28.97 24.04
C SER A 127 -6.74 28.45 22.69
N PHE A 128 -6.03 28.85 21.64
CA PHE A 128 -6.22 28.33 20.29
C PHE A 128 -4.96 27.60 19.79
N VAL A 129 -5.18 26.65 18.89
CA VAL A 129 -4.13 25.97 18.16
C VAL A 129 -4.11 26.44 16.71
N GLN A 130 -2.92 26.71 16.18
CA GLN A 130 -2.68 26.88 14.75
C GLN A 130 -1.76 25.77 14.25
N VAL A 131 -2.22 25.01 13.25
CA VAL A 131 -1.51 23.86 12.70
C VAL A 131 -1.37 24.01 11.18
N SER A 132 -0.18 23.83 10.64
CA SER A 132 0.03 23.57 9.20
C SER A 132 0.38 22.11 9.01
N ILE A 133 -0.23 21.46 8.01
CA ILE A 133 0.03 20.04 7.73
C ILE A 133 0.46 19.81 6.28
N ALA A 134 1.29 18.79 6.08
CA ALA A 134 1.53 18.18 4.78
C ALA A 134 1.04 16.72 4.82
N VAL A 135 0.63 16.19 3.68
CA VAL A 135 0.33 14.76 3.49
C VAL A 135 1.44 14.11 2.68
N SER A 136 1.66 12.80 2.85
CA SER A 136 2.44 12.00 1.91
C SER A 136 1.68 10.79 1.38
N THR A 137 2.13 10.33 0.22
CA THR A 137 1.64 9.11 -0.41
C THR A 137 2.78 8.45 -1.19
N TYR A 138 2.79 7.11 -1.23
CA TYR A 138 3.61 6.33 -2.16
C TYR A 138 2.87 6.00 -3.47
N TYR A 139 1.63 6.47 -3.61
CA TYR A 139 0.81 6.31 -4.81
C TYR A 139 1.05 7.46 -5.81
N ASP A 140 0.58 7.25 -7.03
CA ASP A 140 0.65 8.22 -8.11
C ASP A 140 -0.15 9.49 -7.84
N ASN A 141 0.04 10.50 -8.70
CA ASN A 141 -0.48 11.85 -8.47
C ASN A 141 -2.01 11.91 -8.29
N ARG A 142 -2.78 10.88 -8.64
CA ARG A 142 -4.24 10.83 -8.42
C ARG A 142 -4.63 10.95 -6.94
N VAL A 143 -3.80 10.48 -5.99
CA VAL A 143 -4.07 10.71 -4.55
C VAL A 143 -3.92 12.18 -4.19
N ILE A 144 -2.87 12.85 -4.68
CA ILE A 144 -2.64 14.28 -4.41
C ILE A 144 -3.71 15.14 -5.08
N GLN A 145 -4.07 14.83 -6.33
CA GLN A 145 -5.18 15.49 -7.04
C GLN A 145 -6.52 15.30 -6.32
N ALA A 146 -6.78 14.13 -5.74
CA ALA A 146 -7.96 13.91 -4.90
C ALA A 146 -7.95 14.75 -3.61
N VAL A 147 -6.79 14.85 -2.94
CA VAL A 147 -6.61 15.72 -1.75
C VAL A 147 -6.85 17.20 -2.11
N GLN A 148 -6.33 17.67 -3.24
CA GLN A 148 -6.54 19.03 -3.73
C GLN A 148 -8.02 19.28 -4.09
N THR A 149 -8.62 18.39 -4.89
CA THR A 149 -10.02 18.50 -5.37
C THR A 149 -11.03 18.49 -4.21
N HIS A 150 -10.73 17.77 -3.14
CA HIS A 150 -11.60 17.63 -1.97
C HIS A 150 -11.08 18.35 -0.72
N GLU A 151 -10.14 19.30 -0.87
CA GLU A 151 -9.51 19.99 0.26
C GLU A 151 -10.56 20.64 1.17
N THR A 152 -11.61 21.25 0.62
CA THR A 152 -12.69 21.88 1.41
C THR A 152 -13.41 20.90 2.33
N ALA A 153 -13.67 19.67 1.85
CA ALA A 153 -14.33 18.63 2.64
C ALA A 153 -13.39 18.06 3.70
N ILE A 154 -12.13 17.80 3.33
CA ILE A 154 -11.06 17.38 4.24
C ILE A 154 -10.89 18.42 5.35
N ARG A 155 -10.86 19.71 4.98
CA ARG A 155 -10.67 20.83 5.89
C ARG A 155 -11.81 20.98 6.89
N SER A 156 -13.05 20.87 6.43
CA SER A 156 -14.23 20.88 7.30
C SER A 156 -14.18 19.73 8.32
N ALA A 157 -13.86 18.51 7.87
CA ALA A 157 -13.78 17.35 8.76
C ALA A 157 -12.63 17.46 9.79
N ILE A 158 -11.46 17.99 9.38
CA ILE A 158 -10.34 18.24 10.28
C ILE A 158 -10.70 19.29 11.35
N LEU A 159 -11.32 20.41 10.97
CA LEU A 159 -11.73 21.45 11.93
C LEU A 159 -12.77 20.92 12.93
N MET A 160 -13.74 20.12 12.48
CA MET A 160 -14.72 19.48 13.36
C MET A 160 -14.10 18.48 14.35
N MET A 161 -13.01 17.80 13.95
CA MET A 161 -12.25 16.91 14.84
C MET A 161 -11.39 17.72 15.82
N MET A 162 -10.66 18.73 15.35
CA MET A 162 -9.82 19.59 16.20
C MET A 162 -10.60 20.33 17.29
N ALA A 163 -11.84 20.74 17.02
CA ALA A 163 -12.72 21.36 18.01
C ALA A 163 -13.10 20.46 19.21
N GLN A 164 -12.80 19.15 19.15
CA GLN A 164 -13.02 18.18 20.22
C GLN A 164 -11.74 17.83 21.00
N GLU A 165 -10.58 18.37 20.60
CA GLU A 165 -9.30 18.11 21.25
C GLU A 165 -9.09 19.02 22.48
N GLN A 166 -8.21 18.57 23.39
CA GLN A 166 -7.88 19.24 24.65
C GLN A 166 -6.42 19.74 24.65
N VAL A 167 -6.16 20.88 25.29
CA VAL A 167 -4.83 21.53 25.36
C VAL A 167 -3.77 20.57 25.89
N VAL A 168 -4.08 19.85 26.96
CA VAL A 168 -3.15 18.94 27.64
C VAL A 168 -2.67 17.85 26.69
N ALA A 169 -3.59 17.25 25.93
CA ALA A 169 -3.26 16.23 24.94
C ALA A 169 -2.35 16.81 23.84
N LEU A 170 -2.69 17.97 23.28
CA LEU A 170 -1.93 18.58 22.18
C LEU A 170 -0.54 19.11 22.58
N SER A 171 -0.30 19.30 23.87
CA SER A 171 0.99 19.74 24.40
C SER A 171 2.02 18.60 24.48
N GLU A 172 1.56 17.35 24.70
CA GLU A 172 2.43 16.18 24.83
C GLU A 172 2.83 15.56 23.47
N PRO A 173 4.04 14.97 23.34
CA PRO A 173 4.44 14.24 22.13
C PRO A 173 3.46 13.13 21.73
N ARG A 174 2.97 12.36 22.71
CA ARG A 174 2.01 11.26 22.47
C ARG A 174 0.67 11.75 21.94
N GLY A 175 0.18 12.90 22.38
CA GLY A 175 -1.06 13.46 21.88
C GLY A 175 -0.89 14.09 20.48
N LYS A 176 0.30 14.58 20.13
CA LYS A 176 0.64 14.96 18.75
C LYS A 176 0.67 13.73 17.83
N GLU A 177 1.27 12.61 18.24
CA GLU A 177 1.21 11.34 17.52
C GLU A 177 -0.24 10.84 17.35
N ALA A 178 -1.05 10.92 18.40
CA ALA A 178 -2.47 10.58 18.34
C ALA A 178 -3.25 11.50 17.39
N LEU A 179 -3.00 12.82 17.41
CA LEU A 179 -3.60 13.77 16.48
C LEU A 179 -3.18 13.47 15.03
N GLN A 180 -1.91 13.15 14.79
CA GLN A 180 -1.41 12.75 13.47
C GLN A 180 -2.15 11.51 12.94
N ALA A 181 -2.38 10.50 13.78
CA ALA A 181 -3.17 9.32 13.43
C ALA A 181 -4.66 9.64 13.18
N LYS A 182 -5.28 10.51 14.00
CA LYS A 182 -6.65 11.00 13.79
C LYS A 182 -6.79 11.75 12.45
N LEU A 183 -5.86 12.67 12.16
CA LEU A 183 -5.81 13.42 10.90
C LEU A 183 -5.68 12.47 9.70
N LEU A 184 -4.76 11.51 9.76
CA LEU A 184 -4.56 10.50 8.72
C LEU A 184 -5.84 9.70 8.44
N HIS A 185 -6.57 9.31 9.49
CA HIS A 185 -7.85 8.61 9.38
C HIS A 185 -8.92 9.50 8.73
N ILE A 186 -9.09 10.73 9.21
CA ILE A 186 -10.08 11.70 8.70
C ILE A 186 -9.83 12.03 7.22
N VAL A 187 -8.57 12.29 6.83
CA VAL A 187 -8.21 12.55 5.43
C VAL A 187 -8.59 11.36 4.54
N ASN A 188 -8.17 10.14 4.91
CA ASN A 188 -8.49 8.95 4.12
C ASN A 188 -10.00 8.65 4.10
N ASP A 189 -10.74 8.87 5.19
CA ASP A 189 -12.19 8.69 5.22
C ASP A 189 -12.92 9.62 4.24
N VAL A 190 -12.56 10.90 4.21
CA VAL A 190 -13.13 11.85 3.25
C VAL A 190 -12.77 11.45 1.82
N LEU A 191 -11.53 11.04 1.54
CA LEU A 191 -11.14 10.55 0.22
C LEU A 191 -11.96 9.30 -0.19
N LYS A 192 -12.04 8.29 0.69
CA LYS A 192 -12.86 7.08 0.47
C LYS A 192 -14.33 7.40 0.21
N GLU A 193 -14.89 8.44 0.83
CA GLU A 193 -16.25 8.91 0.58
C GLU A 193 -16.40 9.63 -0.78
N LYS A 194 -15.44 10.49 -1.17
CA LYS A 194 -15.57 11.34 -2.37
C LYS A 194 -15.06 10.70 -3.67
N THR A 195 -14.03 9.84 -3.61
CA THR A 195 -13.41 9.20 -4.78
C THR A 195 -13.57 7.68 -4.82
N GLY A 196 -13.97 7.07 -3.70
CA GLY A 196 -13.99 5.62 -3.55
C GLY A 196 -12.65 5.00 -3.16
N PHE A 197 -11.59 5.78 -2.94
CA PHE A 197 -10.28 5.30 -2.50
C PHE A 197 -9.61 6.22 -1.45
N GLY A 198 -8.86 5.63 -0.52
CA GLY A 198 -7.87 6.31 0.32
C GLY A 198 -6.49 6.33 -0.36
N GLY A 199 -5.42 6.35 0.42
CA GLY A 199 -4.04 6.25 -0.08
C GLY A 199 -3.11 7.39 0.37
N VAL A 200 -3.55 8.25 1.29
CA VAL A 200 -2.60 9.05 2.06
C VAL A 200 -1.94 8.12 3.07
N ASP A 201 -0.61 7.98 2.99
CA ASP A 201 0.18 7.09 3.83
C ASP A 201 0.52 7.71 5.18
N ASN A 202 0.69 9.04 5.22
CA ASN A 202 1.03 9.78 6.43
C ASN A 202 0.60 11.26 6.37
N VAL A 203 0.48 11.89 7.55
CA VAL A 203 0.30 13.33 7.75
C VAL A 203 1.50 13.84 8.57
N TYR A 204 1.97 15.05 8.30
CA TYR A 204 3.09 15.69 9.00
C TYR A 204 2.68 17.08 9.46
N PHE A 205 3.06 17.46 10.67
CA PHE A 205 2.98 18.85 11.11
C PHE A 205 4.17 19.63 10.54
N THR A 206 3.88 20.62 9.71
CA THR A 206 4.90 21.56 9.17
C THR A 206 4.92 22.88 9.94
N ASN A 207 3.88 23.16 10.72
CA ASN A 207 3.88 24.14 11.79
C ASN A 207 2.88 23.69 12.88
N PHE A 208 3.17 23.97 14.15
CA PHE A 208 2.28 23.65 15.28
C PHE A 208 2.51 24.63 16.42
N VAL A 209 1.54 25.52 16.65
CA VAL A 209 1.57 26.55 17.69
C VAL A 209 0.31 26.45 18.55
N ILE A 210 0.46 26.52 19.86
CA ILE A 210 -0.64 26.75 20.82
C ILE A 210 -0.40 28.14 21.42
N GLN A 211 -1.45 28.96 21.54
CA GLN A 211 -1.41 30.31 22.09
C GLN A 211 -2.56 30.50 23.10
#